data_AF-A0A2R5LDV3-F1
#
_entry.id   AF-A0A2R5LDV3-F1
#
_cell.length_a   1.000
_cell.length_b   1.000
_cell.length_c   1.000
_cell.angle_alpha   90.00
_cell.angle_beta   90.00
_cell.angle_gamma   90.00
#
_symmetry.space_group_name_H-M   'P 1'
#
loop_
_entity.id
_entity.type
_entity.pdbx_description
1 polymer ?
#
loop_
_entity_poly.entity_id
_entity_poly.type
_entity_poly.pdbx_seq_one_letter_code
_entity_poly.pdbx_strand_id
1 'polypeptide(L)'
;EVRNLRRMAQAQAVTARETVRETCLKIKVMLAAIQVGEDQVCSERLRVSRDEDMYRQDVTRLEKDLSDLESQVEELRSNVINRRCRVNMGNVESMALVLSRASKTVADLKARFPSLQDSLKSVMGAEMEVVVREEKFLKEEPE
;
A
#
# COMPACT_ATOMS: atom_id res chain seq x y z
N GLU A 1 -18.17 -56.31 37.03
CA GLU A 1 -18.42 -55.63 35.73
C GLU A 1 -18.86 -54.17 35.87
N VAL A 2 -19.91 -53.87 36.64
CA VAL A 2 -20.45 -52.49 36.83
C VAL A 2 -19.40 -51.44 37.28
N ARG A 3 -18.48 -51.81 38.17
CA ARG A 3 -17.43 -50.91 38.68
C ARG A 3 -16.39 -50.53 37.61
N ASN A 4 -16.09 -51.45 36.70
CA ASN A 4 -15.18 -51.19 35.58
C ASN A 4 -15.85 -50.31 34.52
N LEU A 5 -17.12 -50.57 34.21
CA LEU A 5 -17.93 -49.72 33.32
C LEU A 5 -18.02 -48.29 33.83
N ARG A 6 -18.25 -48.09 35.13
CA ARG A 6 -18.29 -46.75 35.75
C ARG A 6 -16.95 -46.01 35.64
N ARG A 7 -15.82 -46.71 35.84
CA ARG A 7 -14.48 -46.12 35.64
C ARG A 7 -14.23 -45.74 34.18
N MET A 8 -14.63 -46.60 33.24
CA MET A 8 -14.49 -46.33 31.81
C MET A 8 -15.32 -45.11 31.39
N ALA A 9 -16.59 -45.04 31.82
CA ALA A 9 -17.45 -43.89 31.54
C ALA A 9 -16.90 -42.58 32.14
N GLN A 10 -16.33 -42.64 33.34
CA GLN A 10 -15.70 -41.48 33.97
C GLN A 10 -14.45 -41.04 33.21
N ALA A 11 -13.60 -41.97 32.76
CA ALA A 11 -12.43 -41.67 31.94
C ALA A 11 -12.81 -41.08 30.57
N GLN A 12 -13.84 -41.64 29.92
CA GLN A 12 -14.38 -41.07 28.67
C GLN A 12 -14.93 -39.65 28.88
N ALA A 13 -15.65 -39.39 29.97
CA ALA A 13 -16.19 -38.07 30.26
C ALA A 13 -15.08 -37.03 30.49
N VAL A 14 -13.98 -37.42 31.16
CA VAL A 14 -12.80 -36.55 31.34
C VAL A 14 -12.14 -36.28 29.99
N THR A 15 -11.90 -37.33 29.19
CA THR A 15 -11.30 -37.22 27.86
C THR A 15 -12.13 -36.31 26.96
N ALA A 16 -13.46 -36.50 26.93
CA ALA A 16 -14.36 -35.66 26.15
C ALA A 16 -14.32 -34.19 26.58
N ARG A 17 -14.28 -33.91 27.89
CA ARG A 17 -14.13 -32.54 28.41
C ARG A 17 -12.79 -31.90 28.01
N GLU A 18 -11.71 -32.67 27.99
CA GLU A 18 -10.39 -32.21 27.57
C GLU A 18 -10.37 -31.91 26.07
N THR A 19 -10.90 -32.81 25.25
CA THR A 19 -11.02 -32.59 23.80
C THR A 19 -11.86 -31.36 23.47
N VAL A 20 -12.99 -31.17 24.15
CA VAL A 20 -13.83 -29.97 23.98
C VAL A 20 -13.07 -28.70 24.37
N ARG A 21 -12.35 -28.71 25.49
CA ARG A 21 -11.51 -27.57 25.90
C ARG A 21 -10.43 -27.26 24.88
N GLU A 22 -9.71 -28.26 24.41
CA GLU A 22 -8.65 -28.10 23.42
C GLU A 22 -9.19 -27.52 22.11
N THR A 23 -10.33 -28.05 21.63
CA THR A 23 -10.99 -27.57 20.41
C THR A 23 -11.45 -26.12 20.57
N CYS A 24 -12.03 -25.77 21.73
CA CYS A 24 -12.44 -24.39 22.01
C CYS A 24 -11.25 -23.43 22.06
N LEU A 25 -10.10 -23.89 22.56
CA LEU A 25 -8.86 -23.11 22.61
C LEU A 25 -8.29 -22.90 21.20
N LYS A 26 -8.31 -23.92 20.34
CA LYS A 26 -7.94 -23.81 18.92
C LYS A 26 -8.83 -22.81 18.17
N ILE A 27 -10.14 -22.84 18.41
CA ILE A 27 -11.08 -21.86 17.83
C ILE A 27 -10.74 -20.44 18.27
N LYS A 28 -10.48 -20.21 19.56
CA LYS A 28 -10.10 -18.89 20.08
C LYS A 28 -8.81 -18.36 19.45
N VAL A 29 -7.81 -19.21 19.27
CA VAL A 29 -6.54 -18.83 18.63
C VAL A 29 -6.77 -18.46 17.16
N MET A 30 -7.57 -19.23 16.42
CA MET A 30 -7.90 -18.93 15.03
C MET A 30 -8.66 -17.61 14.89
N LEU A 31 -9.65 -17.35 15.74
CA LEU A 31 -10.41 -16.08 15.74
C LEU A 31 -9.50 -14.88 16.02
N ALA A 32 -8.59 -14.99 16.99
CA ALA A 32 -7.64 -13.93 17.28
C ALA A 32 -6.69 -13.65 16.10
N ALA A 33 -6.25 -14.70 15.39
CA ALA A 33 -5.40 -14.55 14.21
C ALA A 33 -6.11 -13.84 13.05
N ILE A 34 -7.41 -14.09 12.86
CA ILE A 34 -8.23 -13.42 11.83
C ILE A 34 -8.35 -11.93 12.14
N GLN A 35 -8.68 -11.58 13.38
CA GLN A 35 -8.83 -10.18 13.82
C GLN A 35 -7.53 -9.37 13.61
N VAL A 36 -6.38 -9.97 13.95
CA VAL A 36 -5.07 -9.33 13.76
C VAL A 36 -4.74 -9.16 12.27
N GLY A 37 -5.12 -10.13 11.43
CA GLY A 37 -4.93 -10.04 9.99
C GLY A 37 -5.70 -8.88 9.35
N GLU A 38 -6.95 -8.66 9.76
CA GLU A 38 -7.79 -7.56 9.25
C GLU A 38 -7.24 -6.18 9.67
N ASP A 39 -6.84 -6.03 10.94
CA ASP A 39 -6.20 -4.81 11.43
C ASP A 39 -4.86 -4.53 10.72
N GLN A 40 -4.11 -5.58 10.39
CA GLN A 40 -2.86 -5.48 9.65
C GLN A 40 -3.07 -5.01 8.20
N VAL A 41 -4.10 -5.50 7.51
CA VAL A 41 -4.44 -5.05 6.14
C VAL A 41 -4.83 -3.57 6.12
N CYS A 42 -5.64 -3.11 7.09
CA CYS A 42 -5.98 -1.70 7.22
C CYS A 42 -4.77 -0.81 7.49
N SER A 43 -3.84 -1.25 8.35
CA SER A 43 -2.61 -0.51 8.66
C SER A 43 -1.69 -0.41 7.45
N GLU A 44 -1.48 -1.52 6.72
CA GLU A 44 -0.70 -1.55 5.49
C GLU A 44 -1.33 -0.68 4.40
N ARG A 45 -2.67 -0.68 4.26
CA ARG A 45 -3.38 0.21 3.34
C ARG A 45 -3.09 1.67 3.63
N LEU A 46 -3.18 2.09 4.89
CA LEU A 46 -2.89 3.47 5.27
C LEU A 46 -1.44 3.87 4.95
N ARG A 47 -0.49 2.97 5.20
CA ARG A 47 0.93 3.18 4.88
C ARG A 47 1.13 3.36 3.37
N VAL A 48 0.62 2.44 2.57
CA VAL A 48 0.77 2.45 1.11
C VAL A 48 0.08 3.68 0.50
N SER A 49 -1.08 4.10 1.00
CA SER A 49 -1.74 5.34 0.53
C SER A 49 -0.90 6.59 0.82
N ARG A 50 -0.20 6.67 1.96
CA ARG A 50 0.74 7.78 2.22
C ARG A 50 1.91 7.78 1.25
N ASP A 51 2.49 6.61 0.97
CA ASP A 51 3.58 6.47 0.01
C ASP A 51 3.12 6.88 -1.41
N GLU A 52 1.89 6.53 -1.77
CA GLU A 52 1.25 6.96 -3.02
C GLU A 52 1.07 8.48 -3.09
N ASP A 53 0.55 9.10 -2.04
CA ASP A 53 0.35 10.55 -1.97
C ASP A 53 1.69 11.30 -2.07
N MET A 54 2.74 10.81 -1.40
CA MET A 54 4.08 11.36 -1.50
C MET A 54 4.64 11.25 -2.93
N TYR A 55 4.49 10.08 -3.56
CA TYR A 55 4.90 9.88 -4.95
C TYR A 55 4.16 10.86 -5.89
N ARG A 56 2.84 11.01 -5.72
CA ARG A 56 2.02 11.92 -6.51
C ARG A 56 2.44 13.38 -6.31
N GLN A 57 2.70 13.78 -5.07
CA GLN A 57 3.18 15.14 -4.77
C GLN A 57 4.52 15.44 -5.43
N ASP A 58 5.45 14.48 -5.39
CA ASP A 58 6.76 14.60 -6.04
C ASP A 58 6.61 14.74 -7.57
N VAL A 59 5.70 13.98 -8.19
CA VAL A 59 5.37 14.09 -9.63
C VAL A 59 4.78 15.47 -9.94
N THR A 60 3.75 15.93 -9.22
CA THR A 60 3.12 17.23 -9.47
C THR A 60 4.12 18.39 -9.30
N ARG A 61 4.99 18.33 -8.30
CA ARG A 61 6.05 19.34 -8.12
C ARG A 61 7.03 19.32 -9.29
N LEU A 62 7.43 18.14 -9.75
CA LEU A 62 8.31 17.99 -10.90
C LEU A 62 7.68 18.56 -12.18
N GLU A 63 6.41 18.26 -12.44
CA GLU A 63 5.67 18.79 -13.59
C GLU A 63 5.64 20.33 -13.56
N LYS A 64 5.37 20.90 -12.39
CA LYS A 64 5.40 22.34 -12.19
C LYS A 64 6.78 22.94 -12.46
N ASP A 65 7.83 22.36 -11.87
CA ASP A 65 9.22 22.83 -12.07
C ASP A 65 9.61 22.80 -13.55
N LEU A 66 9.15 21.79 -14.31
CA LEU A 66 9.39 21.69 -15.75
C LEU A 66 8.57 22.71 -16.56
N SER A 67 7.30 22.93 -16.24
CA SER A 67 6.49 23.95 -16.90
C SER A 67 7.04 25.37 -16.67
N ASP A 68 7.47 25.66 -15.44
CA ASP A 68 8.10 26.95 -15.09
C ASP A 68 9.44 27.10 -15.82
N LEU A 69 10.19 26.02 -16.01
CA LEU A 69 11.43 26.01 -16.80
C LEU A 69 11.17 26.26 -18.29
N GLU A 70 10.18 25.60 -18.88
CA GLU A 70 9.76 25.82 -20.28
C GLU A 70 9.36 27.29 -20.51
N SER A 71 8.61 27.88 -19.58
CA SER A 71 8.24 29.29 -19.63
C SER A 71 9.46 30.22 -19.60
N GLN A 72 10.42 29.97 -18.72
CA GLN A 72 11.68 30.75 -18.65
C GLN A 72 12.51 30.63 -19.93
N VAL A 73 12.58 29.43 -20.51
CA VAL A 73 13.26 29.20 -21.80
C VAL A 73 12.59 29.99 -22.92
N GLU A 74 11.25 29.97 -22.98
CA GLU A 74 10.51 30.70 -24.00
C GLU A 74 10.62 32.22 -23.83
N GLU A 75 10.63 32.72 -22.59
CA GLU A 75 10.88 34.13 -22.32
C GLU A 75 12.28 34.56 -22.78
N LEU A 76 13.31 33.76 -22.46
CA LEU A 76 14.67 34.02 -22.93
C LEU A 76 14.73 34.03 -24.46
N ARG A 77 14.10 33.06 -25.12
CA ARG A 77 14.01 32.99 -26.58
C ARG A 77 13.35 34.25 -27.16
N SER A 78 12.22 34.68 -26.60
CA SER A 78 11.50 35.88 -27.02
C SER A 78 12.33 37.15 -26.86
N ASN A 79 13.05 37.29 -25.74
CA ASN A 79 13.95 38.43 -25.50
C ASN A 79 15.09 38.50 -26.53
N VAL A 80 15.66 37.36 -26.91
CA VAL A 80 16.73 37.30 -27.93
C VAL A 80 16.18 37.65 -29.32
N ILE A 81 15.05 37.06 -29.71
CA ILE A 81 14.50 37.23 -31.07
C ILE A 81 13.85 38.61 -31.24
N ASN A 82 12.93 38.95 -30.34
CA ASN A 82 12.05 40.12 -30.51
C ASN A 82 12.70 41.40 -29.98
N ARG A 83 13.53 41.31 -28.93
CA ARG A 83 14.19 42.47 -28.31
C ARG A 83 15.67 42.60 -28.65
N ARG A 84 16.22 41.66 -29.43
CA ARG A 84 17.65 41.58 -29.81
C ARG A 84 18.59 41.63 -28.59
N CYS A 85 18.12 41.14 -27.44
CA CYS A 85 18.93 41.07 -26.24
C CYS A 85 19.98 39.97 -26.37
N ARG A 86 21.17 40.19 -25.79
CA ARG A 86 22.18 39.13 -25.66
C ARG A 86 21.76 38.14 -24.57
N VAL A 87 22.03 36.87 -24.79
CA VAL A 87 21.79 35.81 -23.79
C VAL A 87 22.65 36.05 -22.55
N ASN A 88 22.04 35.97 -21.38
CA ASN A 88 22.74 35.97 -20.11
C ASN A 88 23.08 34.52 -19.72
N MET A 89 24.37 34.19 -19.71
CA MET A 89 24.84 32.84 -19.37
C MET A 89 24.46 32.41 -17.95
N GLY A 90 24.35 33.34 -16.99
CA GLY A 90 23.91 33.00 -15.64
C GLY A 90 22.46 32.49 -15.59
N ASN A 91 21.58 32.99 -16.46
CA ASN A 91 20.22 32.45 -16.56
C ASN A 91 20.23 31.04 -17.16
N VAL A 92 21.08 30.80 -18.16
CA VAL A 92 21.24 29.47 -18.78
C VAL A 92 21.76 28.45 -17.78
N GLU A 93 22.77 28.81 -16.98
CA GLU A 93 23.31 27.96 -15.92
C GLU A 93 22.25 27.64 -14.85
N SER A 94 21.46 28.63 -14.43
CA SER A 94 20.36 28.42 -13.49
C SER A 94 19.30 27.46 -14.05
N MET A 95 18.91 27.63 -15.31
CA MET A 95 17.97 26.73 -16.00
C MET A 95 18.54 25.31 -16.11
N ALA A 96 19.82 25.16 -16.43
CA ALA A 96 20.50 23.87 -16.48
C ALA A 96 20.55 23.17 -15.11
N LEU A 97 20.71 23.93 -14.02
CA LEU A 97 20.63 23.38 -12.65
C LEU A 97 19.22 22.87 -12.32
N VAL A 98 18.17 23.60 -12.69
CA VAL A 98 16.77 23.15 -12.52
C VAL A 98 16.55 21.85 -13.29
N LEU A 99 16.96 21.79 -14.56
CA LEU A 99 16.84 20.59 -15.39
C LEU A 99 17.62 19.39 -14.82
N SER A 100 18.81 19.64 -14.27
CA SER A 100 19.62 18.60 -13.62
C SER A 100 18.92 18.04 -12.38
N ARG A 101 18.32 18.90 -11.55
CA ARG A 101 17.53 18.49 -10.38
C ARG A 101 16.28 17.71 -10.81
N ALA A 102 15.55 18.19 -11.81
CA ALA A 102 14.39 17.51 -12.36
C ALA A 102 14.73 16.10 -12.85
N SER A 103 15.85 15.96 -13.58
CA SER A 103 16.35 14.66 -14.05
C SER A 103 16.64 13.68 -12.91
N LYS A 104 17.22 14.17 -11.80
CA LYS A 104 17.45 13.36 -10.60
C LYS A 104 16.14 12.92 -9.94
N THR A 105 15.17 13.82 -9.82
CA THR A 105 13.83 13.51 -9.29
C THR A 105 13.14 12.45 -10.14
N VAL A 106 13.21 12.53 -11.47
CA VAL A 106 12.68 11.51 -12.38
C VAL A 106 13.32 10.15 -12.12
N ALA A 107 14.64 10.10 -11.95
CA ALA A 107 15.34 8.86 -11.67
C ALA A 107 14.91 8.24 -10.33
N ASP A 108 14.74 9.06 -9.29
CA ASP A 108 14.25 8.63 -7.97
C ASP A 108 12.81 8.08 -8.04
N LEU A 109 11.90 8.82 -8.69
CA LEU A 109 10.53 8.39 -8.91
C LEU A 109 10.49 7.04 -9.65
N LYS A 110 11.25 6.90 -10.74
CA LYS A 110 11.35 5.65 -11.50
C LYS A 110 11.89 4.49 -10.66
N ALA A 111 12.83 4.75 -9.76
CA ALA A 111 13.38 3.73 -8.88
C ALA A 111 12.38 3.28 -7.79
N ARG A 112 11.59 4.22 -7.25
CA ARG A 112 10.60 3.96 -6.18
C ARG A 112 9.29 3.35 -6.69
N PHE A 113 8.91 3.63 -7.93
CA PHE A 113 7.62 3.22 -8.49
C PHE A 113 7.37 1.70 -8.45
N PRO A 114 8.32 0.81 -8.84
CA PRO A 114 8.08 -0.63 -8.79
C PRO A 114 7.70 -1.14 -7.39
N SER A 115 8.43 -0.72 -6.36
CA SER A 115 8.13 -1.12 -4.98
C SER A 115 6.78 -0.59 -4.48
N LEU A 116 6.42 0.64 -4.84
CA LEU A 116 5.12 1.22 -4.51
C LEU A 116 3.99 0.47 -5.23
N GLN A 117 4.18 0.16 -6.52
CA GLN A 117 3.22 -0.60 -7.33
C GLN A 117 2.99 -2.00 -6.76
N ASP A 118 4.06 -2.71 -6.37
CA ASP A 118 3.94 -4.04 -5.80
C ASP A 118 3.23 -4.00 -4.44
N SER A 119 3.53 -2.99 -3.61
CA SER A 119 2.84 -2.78 -2.33
C SER A 119 1.35 -2.51 -2.51
N LEU A 120 0.98 -1.65 -3.47
CA LEU A 120 -0.42 -1.38 -3.85
C LEU A 120 -1.13 -2.66 -4.29
N LYS A 121 -0.53 -3.42 -5.22
CA LYS A 121 -1.10 -4.69 -5.70
C LYS A 121 -1.31 -5.69 -4.57
N SER A 122 -0.33 -5.79 -3.65
CA SER A 122 -0.42 -6.70 -2.50
C SER A 122 -1.59 -6.35 -1.59
N VAL A 123 -1.74 -5.07 -1.22
CA VAL A 123 -2.85 -4.63 -0.37
C VAL A 123 -4.20 -4.80 -1.07
N MET A 124 -4.29 -4.41 -2.35
CA MET A 124 -5.50 -4.62 -3.15
C MET A 124 -5.89 -6.10 -3.26
N GLY A 125 -4.91 -6.99 -3.38
CA GLY A 125 -5.15 -8.44 -3.39
C GLY A 125 -5.75 -8.94 -2.08
N ALA A 126 -5.16 -8.55 -0.94
CA ALA A 126 -5.65 -8.92 0.38
C ALA A 126 -7.06 -8.38 0.66
N GLU A 127 -7.33 -7.12 0.30
CA GLU A 127 -8.67 -6.54 0.40
C GLU A 127 -9.68 -7.25 -0.51
N MET A 128 -9.29 -7.61 -1.73
CA MET A 128 -10.14 -8.34 -2.65
C MET A 128 -10.53 -9.72 -2.09
N GLU A 129 -9.61 -10.42 -1.42
CA GLU A 129 -9.93 -11.70 -0.76
C GLU A 129 -11.01 -11.54 0.33
N VAL A 130 -10.98 -10.43 1.08
CA VAL A 130 -12.02 -10.11 2.07
C VAL A 130 -13.36 -9.88 1.36
N VAL A 131 -13.38 -9.06 0.32
CA VAL A 131 -14.60 -8.78 -0.46
C VAL A 131 -15.20 -10.06 -1.04
N VAL A 132 -14.38 -10.94 -1.62
CA VAL A 132 -14.84 -12.22 -2.18
C VAL A 132 -15.44 -13.12 -1.11
N ARG A 133 -14.86 -13.15 0.09
CA ARG A 133 -15.39 -13.92 1.23
C ARG A 133 -16.75 -13.38 1.68
N GLU A 134 -16.89 -12.07 1.78
CA GLU A 134 -18.14 -11.40 2.14
C GLU A 134 -19.23 -11.63 1.10
N GLU A 135 -18.92 -11.49 -0.20
CA GLU A 135 -19.86 -11.79 -1.27
C GLU A 135 -20.35 -13.24 -1.22
N LYS A 136 -19.44 -14.19 -0.94
CA LYS A 136 -19.79 -15.60 -0.83
C LYS A 136 -20.77 -15.83 0.33
N PHE A 137 -20.52 -15.21 1.48
CA PHE A 137 -21.42 -15.27 2.63
C PHE A 137 -22.83 -14.77 2.27
N LEU A 138 -22.93 -13.61 1.60
CA LEU A 138 -24.22 -13.04 1.17
C LEU A 138 -24.98 -13.95 0.20
N LYS A 139 -24.27 -14.73 -0.64
CA LYS A 139 -24.87 -15.66 -1.61
C LYS A 139 -25.29 -17.00 -0.99
N GLU A 140 -24.77 -17.35 0.18
CA GLU A 140 -25.03 -18.63 0.86
C GLU A 140 -26.19 -18.56 1.86
N GLU A 141 -26.81 -17.39 2.08
CA GLU A 141 -27.98 -17.26 2.95
C GLU A 141 -29.22 -17.91 2.27
N PRO A 142 -29.83 -18.96 2.86
CA PRO A 142 -31.02 -19.59 2.28
C PRO A 142 -32.23 -18.66 2.41
N GLU A 143 -33.02 -18.55 1.33
CA GLU A 143 -34.34 -17.86 1.32
C GLU A 143 -35.32 -18.42 2.36
#